data_AF-A0A6P9EJI1-F1
#
_entry.id   AF-A0A6P9EJI1-F1
#
_cell.length_a   1.000
_cell.length_b   1.000
_cell.length_c   1.000
_cell.angle_alpha   90.00
_cell.angle_beta   90.00
_cell.angle_gamma   90.00
#
_symmetry.space_group_name_H-M   'P 1'
#
loop_
_entity.id
_entity.type
_entity.pdbx_description
1 polymer ?
#
loop_
_entity_poly.entity_id
_entity_poly.type
_entity_poly.pdbx_seq_one_letter_code
_entity_poly.pdbx_strand_id
1 'polypeptide(L)'
;MVLNLPLSSSVSQVEKYLSGFTKVDDNRYSMNIFFEIRKQKYLEALDKHDRSKAVDILVKDLIVFATFNEELFKEITQLLTLENFRVVESDLRRKVW
;
A
#
# COMPACT_ATOMS: atom_id res chain seq x y z
N MET A 1 -12.25 9.28 -24.49
CA MET A 1 -12.50 9.69 -23.09
C MET A 1 -11.78 8.71 -22.18
N VAL A 2 -10.55 9.01 -21.78
CA VAL A 2 -9.93 8.29 -20.66
C VAL A 2 -10.28 9.11 -19.42
N LEU A 3 -11.07 8.52 -18.52
CA LEU A 3 -11.51 9.18 -17.30
C LEU A 3 -10.28 9.41 -16.39
N ASN A 4 -9.72 10.61 -16.44
CA ASN A 4 -8.79 11.11 -15.43
C ASN A 4 -9.58 11.48 -14.17
N LEU A 5 -10.00 10.48 -13.41
CA LEU A 5 -10.41 10.68 -12.01
C LEU A 5 -9.15 10.73 -11.14
N PRO A 6 -9.08 11.60 -10.13
CA PRO A 6 -7.93 11.66 -9.24
C PRO A 6 -7.71 10.30 -8.57
N LEU A 7 -6.54 9.68 -8.78
CA LEU A 7 -6.19 8.32 -8.31
C LEU A 7 -6.48 8.06 -6.82
N SER A 8 -6.54 9.11 -6.00
CA SER A 8 -6.93 9.00 -4.59
C SER A 8 -8.38 8.55 -4.38
N SER A 9 -9.31 8.92 -5.29
CA SER A 9 -10.70 8.45 -5.24
C SER A 9 -10.84 7.02 -5.76
N SER A 10 -10.00 6.59 -6.72
CA SER A 10 -10.09 5.24 -7.29
C SER A 10 -9.63 4.16 -6.31
N VAL A 11 -8.55 4.37 -5.56
CA VAL A 11 -8.05 3.36 -4.60
C VAL A 11 -9.08 3.05 -3.52
N SER A 12 -9.70 4.08 -2.94
CA SER A 12 -10.73 3.91 -1.91
C SER A 12 -11.98 3.22 -2.47
N GLN A 13 -12.32 3.48 -3.74
CA GLN A 13 -13.44 2.85 -4.43
C GLN A 13 -13.16 1.37 -4.75
N VAL A 14 -11.92 1.03 -5.12
CA VAL A 14 -11.49 -0.36 -5.33
C VAL A 14 -11.58 -1.16 -4.03
N GLU A 15 -11.07 -0.63 -2.90
CA GLU A 15 -11.18 -1.32 -1.61
C GLU A 15 -12.65 -1.53 -1.19
N LYS A 16 -13.51 -0.51 -1.39
CA LYS A 16 -14.94 -0.61 -1.09
C LYS A 16 -15.67 -1.61 -1.99
N TYR A 17 -15.26 -1.74 -3.25
CA TYR A 17 -15.82 -2.73 -4.15
C TYR A 17 -15.40 -4.14 -3.73
N LEU A 18 -14.10 -4.35 -3.44
CA LEU A 18 -13.56 -5.64 -3.03
C LEU A 18 -14.14 -6.14 -1.71
N SER A 19 -14.44 -5.25 -0.76
CA SER A 19 -15.04 -5.63 0.53
C SER A 19 -16.43 -6.25 0.42
N GLY A 20 -17.11 -6.10 -0.73
CA GLY A 20 -18.35 -6.82 -1.04
C GLY A 20 -18.15 -8.30 -1.39
N PHE A 21 -16.92 -8.70 -1.74
CA PHE A 21 -16.59 -10.06 -2.18
C PHE A 21 -15.67 -10.79 -1.19
N THR A 22 -14.79 -10.07 -0.49
CA THR A 22 -13.84 -10.67 0.45
C THR A 22 -13.31 -9.67 1.48
N LYS A 23 -12.91 -10.18 2.64
CA LYS A 23 -12.20 -9.46 3.70
C LYS A 23 -10.69 -9.69 3.59
N VAL A 24 -9.92 -8.83 4.26
CA VAL A 24 -8.45 -8.88 4.28
C VAL A 24 -7.93 -10.24 4.78
N ASP A 25 -8.64 -10.87 5.70
CA ASP A 25 -8.24 -12.08 6.42
C ASP A 25 -8.92 -13.36 5.94
N ASP A 26 -9.79 -13.30 4.91
CA ASP A 26 -10.52 -14.48 4.42
C ASP A 26 -9.58 -15.56 3.86
N ASN A 27 -8.53 -15.17 3.13
CA ASN A 27 -7.52 -16.07 2.58
C ASN A 27 -6.26 -15.30 2.13
N ARG A 28 -5.21 -16.05 1.77
CA ARG A 28 -3.91 -15.50 1.33
C ARG A 28 -4.00 -14.61 0.08
N TYR A 29 -4.89 -14.90 -0.87
CA TYR A 29 -5.06 -14.09 -2.07
C TYR A 29 -5.72 -12.75 -1.75
N SER A 30 -6.77 -12.76 -0.92
CA SER A 30 -7.43 -11.53 -0.46
C SER A 30 -6.47 -10.64 0.29
N MET A 31 -5.69 -11.22 1.21
CA MET A 31 -4.65 -10.51 1.95
C MET A 31 -3.64 -9.84 1.01
N ASN A 32 -3.15 -10.57 0.00
CA ASN A 32 -2.19 -10.05 -0.97
C ASN A 32 -2.79 -8.88 -1.79
N ILE A 33 -4.04 -8.99 -2.23
CA ILE A 33 -4.71 -7.92 -3.00
C ILE A 33 -4.84 -6.64 -2.17
N PHE A 34 -5.33 -6.74 -0.93
CA PHE A 34 -5.48 -5.56 -0.06
C PHE A 34 -4.12 -4.95 0.30
N PHE A 35 -3.11 -5.78 0.53
CA PHE A 35 -1.75 -5.32 0.78
C PHE A 35 -1.21 -4.52 -0.41
N GLU A 36 -1.30 -5.05 -1.63
CA GLU A 36 -0.79 -4.37 -2.83
C GLU A 36 -1.48 -3.03 -3.08
N ILE A 37 -2.80 -2.95 -2.88
CA ILE A 37 -3.57 -1.71 -3.05
C ILE A 37 -3.10 -0.62 -2.06
N ARG A 38 -2.95 -0.99 -0.79
CA ARG A 38 -2.54 -0.05 0.27
C ARG A 38 -1.08 0.33 0.15
N LYS A 39 -0.22 -0.61 -0.27
CA LYS A 39 1.19 -0.36 -0.59
C LYS A 39 1.32 0.66 -1.73
N GLN A 40 0.53 0.51 -2.79
CA GLN A 40 0.54 1.48 -3.90
C GLN A 40 0.13 2.88 -3.45
N LYS A 41 -0.93 3.00 -2.64
CA LYS A 41 -1.39 4.27 -2.04
C LYS A 41 -0.30 4.94 -1.20
N TYR A 42 0.44 4.14 -0.43
CA TYR A 42 1.57 4.59 0.39
C TYR A 42 2.73 5.09 -0.47
N LEU A 43 3.14 4.34 -1.49
CA LEU A 43 4.21 4.73 -2.41
C LEU A 43 3.85 6.00 -3.19
N GLU A 44 2.59 6.19 -3.59
CA GLU A 44 2.12 7.43 -4.22
C GLU A 44 2.22 8.65 -3.29
N ALA A 45 2.00 8.46 -1.98
CA ALA A 45 2.18 9.53 -1.01
C ALA A 45 3.67 9.88 -0.83
N LEU A 46 4.54 8.87 -0.81
CA LEU A 46 5.99 9.06 -0.81
C LEU A 46 6.49 9.77 -2.07
N ASP A 47 6.02 9.39 -3.26
CA ASP A 47 6.43 10.00 -4.54
C ASP A 47 6.04 11.48 -4.61
N LYS A 48 4.93 11.85 -3.96
CA LYS A 48 4.47 13.25 -3.83
C LYS A 48 5.16 14.01 -2.71
N HIS A 49 6.12 13.40 -2.02
CA HIS A 49 6.78 13.90 -0.81
C HIS A 49 5.81 14.25 0.34
N ASP A 50 4.59 13.69 0.34
CA ASP A 50 3.58 13.88 1.38
C ASP A 50 3.78 12.86 2.50
N ARG A 51 4.82 13.10 3.31
CA ARG A 51 5.21 12.21 4.42
C ARG A 51 4.11 12.04 5.47
N SER A 52 3.32 13.09 5.72
CA SER A 52 2.22 13.05 6.68
C SER A 52 1.18 12.01 6.25
N LYS A 53 0.78 12.05 4.98
CA LYS A 53 -0.15 11.08 4.41
C LYS A 53 0.45 9.68 4.33
N ALA A 54 1.74 9.56 4.00
CA ALA A 54 2.42 8.26 3.98
C ALA A 54 2.42 7.60 5.38
N VAL A 55 2.69 8.35 6.44
CA VAL A 55 2.60 7.86 7.82
C VAL A 55 1.17 7.47 8.18
N ASP A 56 0.17 8.26 7.80
CA ASP A 56 -1.24 7.95 8.06
C ASP A 56 -1.66 6.62 7.42
N ILE A 57 -1.27 6.39 6.17
CA ILE A 57 -1.52 5.11 5.46
C ILE A 57 -0.77 3.96 6.14
N LEU A 58 0.49 4.18 6.53
CA LEU A 58 1.29 3.14 7.18
C LEU A 58 0.62 2.64 8.48
N VAL A 59 0.18 3.57 9.33
CA VAL A 59 -0.38 3.24 10.65
C VAL A 59 -1.84 2.77 10.57
N LYS A 60 -2.65 3.28 9.63
CA LYS A 60 -4.07 2.89 9.52
C LYS A 60 -4.30 1.68 8.62
N ASP A 61 -3.62 1.64 7.49
CA ASP A 61 -3.95 0.72 6.41
C ASP A 61 -2.99 -0.48 6.39
N LEU A 62 -1.70 -0.26 6.69
CA LEU A 62 -0.64 -1.28 6.56
C LEU A 62 -0.26 -2.00 7.86
N ILE A 63 -0.57 -1.44 9.05
CA ILE A 63 -0.19 -2.04 10.34
C ILE A 63 -0.74 -3.46 10.55
N VAL A 64 -1.92 -3.74 9.99
CA VAL A 64 -2.57 -5.06 10.08
C VAL A 64 -1.74 -6.16 9.41
N PHE A 65 -0.84 -5.82 8.48
CA PHE A 65 0.04 -6.80 7.83
C PHE A 65 1.29 -7.12 8.65
N ALA A 66 1.64 -6.30 9.64
CA ALA A 66 2.80 -6.52 10.50
C ALA A 66 2.69 -7.83 11.30
N THR A 67 1.47 -8.25 11.66
CA THR A 67 1.21 -9.53 12.34
C THR A 67 1.48 -10.75 11.45
N PHE A 68 1.54 -10.56 10.14
CA PHE A 68 1.76 -11.63 9.17
C PHE A 68 3.21 -11.67 8.67
N ASN A 69 3.86 -10.52 8.52
CA ASN A 69 5.30 -10.44 8.22
C ASN A 69 5.89 -9.12 8.71
N GLU A 70 6.53 -9.22 9.87
CA GLU A 70 7.16 -8.11 10.56
C GLU A 70 8.36 -7.55 9.77
N GLU A 71 9.11 -8.41 9.06
CA GLU A 71 10.26 -8.00 8.26
C GLU A 71 9.84 -7.12 7.09
N LEU A 72 8.83 -7.54 6.34
CA LEU A 72 8.27 -6.74 5.24
C LEU A 72 7.71 -5.41 5.73
N PHE A 73 7.03 -5.40 6.89
CA PHE A 73 6.53 -4.17 7.48
C PHE A 73 7.66 -3.21 7.90
N LYS A 74 8.77 -3.75 8.45
CA LYS A 74 9.99 -2.98 8.74
C LYS A 74 10.60 -2.39 7.47
N GLU A 75 10.72 -3.17 6.39
CA GLU A 75 11.21 -2.68 5.10
C GLU A 75 10.36 -1.52 4.56
N ILE A 76 9.03 -1.64 4.60
CA ILE A 76 8.10 -0.58 4.16
C ILE A 76 8.24 0.67 5.02
N THR A 77 8.40 0.51 6.34
CA THR A 77 8.58 1.63 7.27
C THR A 77 9.88 2.38 7.00
N GLN A 78 10.96 1.67 6.67
CA GLN A 78 12.25 2.28 6.32
C GLN A 78 12.16 3.19 5.09
N LEU A 79 11.21 2.94 4.17
CA LEU A 79 10.99 3.81 2.99
C LEU A 79 10.65 5.26 3.37
N LEU A 80 10.08 5.52 4.55
CA LEU A 80 9.83 6.89 5.05
C LEU A 80 11.11 7.72 5.21
N THR A 81 12.22 7.04 5.53
CA THR A 81 13.52 7.69 5.81
C THR A 81 14.39 7.88 4.58
N LEU A 82 14.03 7.27 3.45
CA LEU A 82 14.80 7.38 2.21
C LEU A 82 14.44 8.67 1.47
N GLU A 83 15.47 9.45 1.13
CA GLU A 83 15.32 10.70 0.37
C GLU A 83 15.00 10.43 -1.12
N ASN A 84 15.41 9.27 -1.63
CA ASN A 84 15.09 8.79 -2.97
C ASN A 84 14.77 7.28 -2.96
N PHE A 85 13.50 6.93 -2.73
CA PHE A 85 13.07 5.53 -2.63
C PHE A 85 12.91 4.85 -4.00
N ARG A 86 13.07 5.56 -5.13
CA ARG A 86 12.85 5.01 -6.48
C ARG A 86 13.78 3.85 -6.84
N VAL A 87 15.00 3.84 -6.29
CA VAL A 87 15.93 2.69 -6.44
C VAL A 87 15.37 1.46 -5.72
N VAL A 88 14.74 1.66 -4.57
CA VAL A 88 14.17 0.61 -3.71
C VAL A 88 12.78 0.17 -4.19
N GLU A 89 12.02 1.05 -4.87
CA GLU A 89 10.70 0.75 -5.47
C GLU A 89 10.80 -0.43 -6.46
N SER A 90 11.85 -0.47 -7.28
CA SER A 90 12.10 -1.56 -8.23
C SER A 90 12.25 -2.93 -7.56
N ASP A 91 12.79 -2.97 -6.34
CA ASP A 91 12.94 -4.22 -5.57
C ASP A 91 11.65 -4.59 -4.81
N LEU A 92 10.91 -3.61 -4.28
CA LEU A 92 9.62 -3.86 -3.62
C LEU A 92 8.50 -4.28 -4.58
N ARG A 93 8.56 -3.88 -5.86
CA ARG A 93 7.64 -4.37 -6.89
C ARG A 93 7.87 -5.84 -7.25
N ARG A 94 9.07 -6.38 -6.99
CA ARG A 94 9.40 -7.79 -7.29
C ARG A 94 9.18 -8.73 -6.11
N LYS A 95 9.15 -8.21 -4.87
CA LYS A 95 8.76 -9.00 -3.70
C LYS A 95 7.24 -9.19 -3.70
N VAL A 96 6.80 -10.22 -4.39
CA VAL A 96 5.48 -10.83 -4.21
C VAL A 96 5.65 -11.97 -3.21
N TRP A 97 4.73 -12.06 -2.26
CA TRP A 97 4.63 -13.17 -1.31
C TRP A 97 4.44 -14.53 -1.98
#